data_AF-A0A803NCU6-F1
#
_entry.id   AF-A0A803NCU6-F1
#
_cell.length_a   1.000
_cell.length_b   1.000
_cell.length_c   1.000
_cell.angle_alpha   90.00
_cell.angle_beta   90.00
_cell.angle_gamma   90.00
#
_symmetry.space_group_name_H-M   'P 1'
#
loop_
_entity.id
_entity.type
_entity.pdbx_description
1 polymer ?
#
loop_
_entity_poly.entity_id
_entity_poly.type
_entity_poly.pdbx_seq_one_letter_code
_entity_poly.pdbx_strand_id
1 'polypeptide(L)'
;MKGARKAVGNGSSISIWHDPWVPNLPGFKVSLTQGEMDGGPATVRDLWIDKSWNLEALNAFYSPVEIAEICNNPIPLYDRVDVWSVPSASNVSPELNEIWKPPSHGVIKVNSDAAIFKPNGVGLGGVMRDVVGDVVASTCLPLHGNFEFDIAEALTMRYALSVAINSGFRKICLETDSLKLHSHLIKRCSLATTFRSIVHDILQLSSYCLSCQVTFVKRNDNRVAHALSKLCSSFNSLRVWMEEVPLSVFAFVMADLSLLID
;
A
#
# COMPACT_ATOMS: atom_id res chain seq x y z
N MET A 1 28.50 15.74 11.14
CA MET A 1 27.44 15.53 10.14
C MET A 1 26.09 15.86 10.78
N LYS A 2 25.56 17.07 10.58
CA LYS A 2 24.19 17.39 11.04
C LYS A 2 23.22 16.70 10.08
N GLY A 3 22.24 15.97 10.62
CA GLY A 3 21.17 15.34 9.85
C GLY A 3 21.36 13.85 9.55
N ALA A 4 22.59 13.30 9.57
CA ALA A 4 22.79 11.89 9.23
C ALA A 4 22.08 10.93 10.21
N ARG A 5 21.43 9.89 9.69
CA ARG A 5 20.85 8.78 10.45
C ARG A 5 21.29 7.43 9.88
N LYS A 6 21.35 6.40 10.71
CA LYS A 6 21.67 5.04 10.33
C LYS A 6 20.37 4.26 10.05
N ALA A 7 20.18 3.85 8.82
CA ALA A 7 19.03 3.06 8.41
C ALA A 7 19.17 1.62 8.92
N VAL A 8 18.10 1.11 9.53
CA VAL A 8 18.04 -0.24 10.11
C VAL A 8 18.08 -1.28 9.00
N GLY A 9 19.19 -2.01 8.93
CA GLY A 9 19.36 -3.22 8.14
C GLY A 9 19.12 -4.43 9.05
N ASN A 10 20.21 -5.00 9.53
CA ASN A 10 20.21 -6.10 10.48
C ASN A 10 20.27 -5.62 11.92
N GLY A 11 20.44 -4.31 12.15
CA GLY A 11 20.41 -3.66 13.45
C GLY A 11 21.63 -3.94 14.32
N SER A 12 22.53 -4.83 13.92
CA SER A 12 23.64 -5.32 14.73
C SER A 12 24.75 -4.29 14.89
N SER A 13 24.84 -3.31 13.99
CA SER A 13 25.86 -2.25 14.08
C SER A 13 25.30 -0.93 14.59
N ILE A 14 23.99 -0.83 14.85
CA ILE A 14 23.34 0.41 15.31
C ILE A 14 23.28 0.41 16.83
N SER A 15 24.01 1.31 17.48
CA SER A 15 23.88 1.53 18.91
C SER A 15 22.59 2.30 19.19
N ILE A 16 21.69 1.74 20.01
CA ILE A 16 20.38 2.33 20.25
C ILE A 16 20.49 3.76 20.81
N TRP A 17 21.42 3.95 21.75
CA TRP A 17 21.56 5.17 22.53
C TRP A 17 22.47 6.21 21.85
N HIS A 18 23.46 5.73 21.10
CA HIS A 18 24.50 6.60 20.53
C HIS A 18 24.25 6.95 19.08
N ASP A 19 23.66 6.06 18.29
CA ASP A 19 23.41 6.29 16.87
C ASP A 19 22.04 6.95 16.64
N PRO A 20 21.95 7.92 15.72
CA PRO A 20 20.68 8.43 15.22
C PRO A 20 20.04 7.40 14.29
N TRP A 21 18.94 6.73 14.66
CA TRP A 21 18.35 5.64 13.88
C TRP A 21 16.82 5.66 13.75
N VAL A 22 16.11 6.49 14.53
CA VAL A 22 14.64 6.58 14.51
C VAL A 22 14.19 7.78 13.67
N PRO A 23 13.56 7.58 12.50
CA PRO A 23 13.27 8.63 11.52
C PRO A 23 12.56 9.90 12.00
N ASN A 24 11.62 9.76 12.93
CA ASN A 24 10.68 10.83 13.26
C ASN A 24 10.89 11.42 14.66
N LEU A 25 11.94 11.00 15.36
CA LEU A 25 12.31 11.57 16.66
C LEU A 25 13.25 12.78 16.49
N PRO A 26 13.23 13.75 17.42
CA PRO A 26 14.18 14.84 17.44
C PRO A 26 15.63 14.34 17.40
N GLY A 27 16.40 14.79 16.41
CA GLY A 27 17.80 14.34 16.22
C GLY A 27 17.93 12.86 15.81
N PHE A 28 16.83 12.22 15.41
CA PHE A 28 16.70 10.80 15.08
C PHE A 28 17.06 9.85 16.22
N LYS A 29 16.98 10.33 17.46
CA LYS A 29 17.40 9.60 18.65
C LYS A 29 16.24 9.41 19.60
N VAL A 30 16.19 8.24 20.20
CA VAL A 30 15.42 8.00 21.42
C VAL A 30 15.97 8.86 22.55
N SER A 31 15.11 9.24 23.47
CA SER A 31 15.49 9.97 24.66
C SER A 31 16.43 9.11 25.49
N LEU A 32 17.46 9.74 26.07
CA LEU A 32 18.30 9.09 27.07
C LEU A 32 17.48 8.91 28.35
N THR A 33 16.77 7.78 28.46
CA THR A 33 16.18 7.29 29.71
C THR A 33 17.04 6.15 30.26
N GLN A 34 16.84 5.83 31.55
CA GLN A 34 17.60 4.91 32.43
C GLN A 34 18.22 3.61 31.85
N GLY A 35 17.82 3.14 30.65
CA GLY A 35 18.21 1.84 30.07
C GLY A 35 19.70 1.65 29.79
N GLU A 36 20.49 2.70 29.61
CA GLU A 36 21.95 2.59 29.48
C GLU A 36 22.64 2.21 30.81
N MET A 37 22.06 2.62 31.96
CA MET A 37 22.64 2.38 33.29
C MET A 37 22.32 1.00 33.87
N ASP A 38 21.25 0.34 33.41
CA ASP A 38 20.75 -0.94 33.95
C ASP A 38 21.05 -2.17 33.07
N GLY A 39 21.93 -2.04 32.07
CA GLY A 39 22.30 -3.17 31.20
C GLY A 39 21.21 -3.56 30.18
N GLY A 40 20.44 -2.58 29.72
CA GLY A 40 19.44 -2.75 28.67
C GLY A 40 20.05 -3.14 27.30
N PRO A 41 19.20 -3.31 26.27
CA PRO A 41 19.64 -3.69 24.93
C PRO A 41 20.67 -2.68 24.38
N ALA A 42 21.73 -3.20 23.75
CA ALA A 42 22.85 -2.41 23.27
C ALA A 42 22.65 -1.98 21.81
N THR A 43 22.07 -2.86 21.00
CA THR A 43 21.90 -2.68 19.57
C THR A 43 20.44 -2.80 19.14
N VAL A 44 20.09 -2.19 18.01
CA VAL A 44 18.70 -2.24 17.51
C VAL A 44 18.27 -3.68 17.22
N ARG A 45 19.21 -4.58 16.86
CA ARG A 45 18.93 -6.01 16.68
C ARG A 45 18.29 -6.66 17.91
N ASP A 46 18.64 -6.19 19.12
CA ASP A 46 18.15 -6.73 20.39
C ASP A 46 16.68 -6.34 20.66
N LEU A 47 16.14 -5.38 19.91
CA LEU A 47 14.78 -4.87 20.07
C LEU A 47 13.74 -5.66 19.25
N TRP A 48 14.11 -6.73 18.54
CA TRP A 48 13.16 -7.54 17.79
C TRP A 48 13.42 -9.05 17.86
N ILE A 49 12.32 -9.83 17.84
CA ILE A 49 12.31 -11.29 17.82
C ILE A 49 11.48 -11.73 16.61
N ASP A 50 11.99 -12.68 15.82
CA ASP A 50 11.29 -13.22 14.63
C ASP A 50 10.71 -12.15 13.69
N LYS A 51 11.50 -11.11 13.41
CA LYS A 51 11.15 -9.96 12.54
C LYS A 51 9.96 -9.13 13.03
N SER A 52 9.66 -9.18 14.32
CA SER A 52 8.68 -8.33 14.98
C SER A 52 9.33 -7.61 16.16
N TRP A 53 9.01 -6.31 16.33
CA TRP A 53 9.49 -5.53 17.45
C TRP A 53 9.07 -6.19 18.78
N ASN A 54 10.03 -6.34 19.69
CA ASN A 54 9.80 -6.89 21.02
C ASN A 54 9.14 -5.81 21.89
N LEU A 55 7.81 -5.77 21.87
CA LEU A 55 7.04 -4.78 22.60
C LEU A 55 7.27 -4.82 24.11
N GLU A 56 7.60 -5.99 24.69
CA GLU A 56 7.90 -6.09 26.12
C GLU A 56 9.20 -5.33 26.45
N ALA A 57 10.25 -5.54 25.66
CA ALA A 57 11.48 -4.78 25.77
C ALA A 57 11.25 -3.28 25.47
N LEU A 58 10.43 -2.95 24.48
CA LEU A 58 10.16 -1.55 24.14
C LEU A 58 9.40 -0.81 25.25
N ASN A 59 8.37 -1.43 25.84
CA ASN A 59 7.61 -0.84 26.95
C ASN A 59 8.44 -0.69 28.23
N ALA A 60 9.50 -1.48 28.40
CA ALA A 60 10.37 -1.37 29.56
C ALA A 60 11.29 -0.14 29.52
N PHE A 61 11.65 0.37 28.33
CA PHE A 61 12.70 1.38 28.19
C PHE A 61 12.28 2.68 27.47
N TYR A 62 11.18 2.69 26.72
CA TYR A 62 10.77 3.82 25.89
C TYR A 62 9.37 4.36 26.25
N SER A 63 9.15 5.64 26.00
CA SER A 63 7.83 6.25 26.12
C SER A 63 6.88 5.77 25.01
N PRO A 64 5.54 5.83 25.20
CA PRO A 64 4.59 5.43 24.17
C PRO A 64 4.79 6.13 22.81
N VAL A 65 5.26 7.38 22.82
CA VAL A 65 5.58 8.14 21.59
C VAL A 65 6.77 7.53 20.86
N GLU A 66 7.83 7.20 21.59
CA GLU A 66 9.03 6.59 21.01
C GLU A 66 8.76 5.16 20.52
N ILE A 67 7.97 4.39 21.25
CA ILE A 67 7.53 3.06 20.82
C ILE A 67 6.79 3.16 19.48
N ALA A 68 5.87 4.11 19.35
CA ALA A 68 5.14 4.33 18.09
C ALA A 68 6.12 4.61 16.93
N GLU A 69 7.12 5.46 17.14
CA GLU A 69 8.10 5.78 16.10
C GLU A 69 9.09 4.65 15.79
N ILE A 70 9.46 3.85 16.79
CA ILE A 70 10.27 2.65 16.59
C ILE A 70 9.46 1.62 15.80
N CYS A 71 8.19 1.40 16.14
CA CYS A 71 7.31 0.48 15.43
C CYS A 71 7.00 0.93 13.99
N ASN A 72 6.97 2.24 13.73
CA ASN A 72 6.85 2.82 12.40
C ASN A 72 8.12 2.63 11.54
N ASN A 73 9.26 2.27 12.14
CA ASN A 73 10.47 1.92 11.42
C ASN A 73 10.42 0.42 11.06
N PRO A 74 10.18 0.04 9.79
CA PRO A 74 9.96 -1.35 9.44
C PRO A 74 11.26 -2.17 9.55
N ILE A 75 11.19 -3.34 10.18
CA ILE A 75 12.27 -4.31 10.16
C ILE A 75 12.38 -4.88 8.73
N PRO A 76 13.57 -4.86 8.09
CA PRO A 76 13.72 -5.37 6.73
C PRO A 76 13.35 -6.84 6.59
N LEU A 77 12.64 -7.18 5.51
CA LEU A 77 12.23 -8.56 5.20
C LEU A 77 13.43 -9.47 4.84
N TYR A 78 14.54 -8.89 4.42
CA TYR A 78 15.78 -9.56 4.02
C TYR A 78 16.95 -9.00 4.82
N ASP A 79 17.92 -9.86 5.13
CA ASP A 79 19.14 -9.46 5.81
C ASP A 79 19.91 -8.45 4.95
N ARG A 80 20.11 -7.25 5.49
CA ARG A 80 20.79 -6.12 4.85
C ARG A 80 21.70 -5.49 5.88
N VAL A 81 22.86 -5.00 5.46
CA VAL A 81 23.75 -4.28 6.38
C VAL A 81 23.17 -2.92 6.73
N ASP A 82 23.46 -2.42 7.94
CA ASP A 82 23.06 -1.07 8.34
C ASP A 82 23.84 -0.01 7.54
N VAL A 83 23.16 1.05 7.10
CA VAL A 83 23.77 2.06 6.21
C VAL A 83 23.58 3.47 6.77
N TRP A 84 24.65 4.25 6.80
CA TRP A 84 24.55 5.69 7.08
C TRP A 84 23.87 6.41 5.93
N SER A 85 22.78 7.10 6.24
CA SER A 85 22.02 7.94 5.32
C SER A 85 22.11 9.38 5.78
N VAL A 86 22.55 10.29 4.89
CA VAL A 86 22.41 11.73 5.10
C VAL A 86 21.08 12.17 4.48
N PRO A 87 20.28 13.03 5.13
CA PRO A 87 19.24 13.78 4.45
C PRO A 87 19.97 14.66 3.45
N SER A 88 19.93 14.28 2.18
CA SER A 88 20.55 15.07 1.12
C SER A 88 19.92 16.46 1.10
N ALA A 89 20.75 17.49 1.33
CA ALA A 89 20.38 18.91 1.21
C ALA A 89 20.24 19.31 -0.25
N SER A 90 19.27 18.68 -0.94
CA SER A 90 18.61 19.08 -2.19
C SER A 90 17.89 17.84 -2.74
N ASN A 91 16.89 17.39 -1.98
CA ASN A 91 15.53 17.26 -2.46
C ASN A 91 14.66 17.25 -1.21
N VAL A 92 14.58 18.41 -0.54
CA VAL A 92 13.24 18.91 -0.29
C VAL A 92 12.70 19.24 -1.69
N SER A 93 12.31 18.21 -2.45
CA SER A 93 11.00 18.34 -3.05
C SER A 93 10.10 18.66 -1.85
N PRO A 94 9.01 19.44 -2.00
CA PRO A 94 7.94 19.25 -1.03
C PRO A 94 7.78 17.73 -0.86
N GLU A 95 7.39 17.23 0.30
CA GLU A 95 6.63 15.98 0.22
C GLU A 95 5.55 16.33 -0.80
N LEU A 96 5.77 15.95 -2.06
CA LEU A 96 4.80 16.03 -3.11
C LEU A 96 3.83 15.04 -2.53
N ASN A 97 2.83 15.59 -1.82
CA ASN A 97 1.75 14.83 -1.27
C ASN A 97 1.44 13.78 -2.32
N GLU A 98 1.50 12.52 -1.90
CA GLU A 98 1.15 11.39 -2.75
C GLU A 98 -0.33 11.62 -3.09
N ILE A 99 -0.55 12.25 -4.23
CA ILE A 99 -1.83 12.75 -4.70
C ILE A 99 -2.24 11.82 -5.81
N TRP A 100 -3.43 11.22 -5.65
CA TRP A 100 -4.10 10.54 -6.75
C TRP A 100 -4.24 11.50 -7.93
N LYS A 101 -3.87 11.04 -9.13
CA LYS A 101 -3.94 11.86 -10.35
C LYS A 101 -5.03 11.33 -11.28
N PRO A 102 -5.76 12.19 -11.99
CA PRO A 102 -6.67 11.74 -13.04
C PRO A 102 -5.92 11.07 -14.20
N PRO A 103 -6.58 10.20 -14.98
CA PRO A 103 -6.07 9.69 -16.24
C PRO A 103 -6.01 10.77 -17.33
N SER A 104 -5.33 10.46 -18.43
CA SER A 104 -5.36 11.28 -19.65
C SER A 104 -6.76 11.31 -20.28
N HIS A 105 -7.04 12.34 -21.09
CA HIS A 105 -8.33 12.51 -21.77
C HIS A 105 -8.75 11.27 -22.57
N GLY A 106 -10.01 10.85 -22.37
CA GLY A 106 -10.60 9.70 -23.05
C GLY A 106 -10.10 8.33 -22.54
N VAL A 107 -9.40 8.30 -21.40
CA VAL A 107 -8.98 7.08 -20.70
C VAL A 107 -9.74 6.97 -19.38
N ILE A 108 -10.19 5.75 -19.06
CA ILE A 108 -10.77 5.43 -17.75
C ILE A 108 -9.69 4.82 -16.87
N LYS A 109 -9.49 5.41 -15.70
CA LYS A 109 -8.61 4.87 -14.66
C LYS A 109 -9.38 3.88 -13.81
N VAL A 110 -8.82 2.70 -13.59
CA VAL A 110 -9.40 1.64 -12.79
C VAL A 110 -8.47 1.34 -11.63
N ASN A 111 -8.86 1.77 -10.44
CA ASN A 111 -8.19 1.46 -9.19
C ASN A 111 -8.83 0.21 -8.57
N SER A 112 -8.01 -0.71 -8.06
CA SER A 112 -8.48 -1.96 -7.43
C SER A 112 -7.69 -2.25 -6.15
N ASP A 113 -8.35 -2.85 -5.15
CA ASP A 113 -7.74 -3.30 -3.89
C ASP A 113 -8.53 -4.47 -3.28
N ALA A 114 -7.84 -5.36 -2.59
CA ALA A 114 -8.45 -6.47 -1.87
C ALA A 114 -8.43 -6.30 -0.34
N ALA A 115 -9.52 -6.69 0.32
CA ALA A 115 -9.58 -6.84 1.78
C ALA A 115 -9.78 -8.31 2.15
N ILE A 116 -9.01 -8.81 3.12
CA ILE A 116 -9.21 -10.15 3.70
C ILE A 116 -9.88 -9.97 5.08
N PHE A 117 -11.00 -10.66 5.28
CA PHE A 117 -11.78 -10.67 6.51
C PHE A 117 -11.67 -12.04 7.19
N LYS A 118 -11.44 -12.04 8.51
CA LYS A 118 -11.46 -13.29 9.29
C LYS A 118 -12.91 -13.61 9.72
N PRO A 119 -13.29 -14.89 9.82
CA PRO A 119 -12.45 -16.07 9.58
C PRO A 119 -12.30 -16.47 8.10
N ASN A 120 -13.21 -16.05 7.21
CA ASN A 120 -13.28 -16.56 5.83
C ASN A 120 -14.04 -15.63 4.86
N GLY A 121 -13.61 -14.38 4.72
CA GLY A 121 -14.17 -13.45 3.76
C GLY A 121 -13.10 -12.73 2.94
N VAL A 122 -13.43 -12.35 1.72
CA VAL A 122 -12.62 -11.47 0.88
C VAL A 122 -13.51 -10.42 0.24
N GLY A 123 -13.08 -9.17 0.25
CA GLY A 123 -13.73 -8.07 -0.45
C GLY A 123 -12.88 -7.64 -1.63
N LEU A 124 -13.45 -7.72 -2.84
CA LEU A 124 -12.81 -7.18 -4.04
C LEU A 124 -13.44 -5.82 -4.35
N GLY A 125 -12.70 -4.74 -4.09
CA GLY A 125 -13.12 -3.37 -4.32
C GLY A 125 -12.54 -2.79 -5.61
N GLY A 126 -13.31 -1.98 -6.33
CA GLY A 126 -12.80 -1.27 -7.49
C GLY A 126 -13.55 0.02 -7.80
N VAL A 127 -12.83 1.02 -8.32
CA VAL A 127 -13.42 2.28 -8.76
C VAL A 127 -12.89 2.66 -10.14
N MET A 128 -13.77 3.16 -10.99
CA MET A 128 -13.50 3.65 -12.33
C MET A 128 -13.72 5.15 -12.36
N ARG A 129 -12.69 5.90 -12.76
CA ARG A 129 -12.72 7.36 -12.79
C ARG A 129 -12.29 7.91 -14.14
N ASP A 130 -12.89 9.03 -14.53
CA ASP A 130 -12.60 9.72 -15.77
C ASP A 130 -11.51 10.80 -15.61
N VAL A 131 -11.31 11.61 -16.65
CA VAL A 131 -10.28 12.66 -16.74
C VAL A 131 -10.47 13.82 -15.75
N VAL A 132 -11.69 14.09 -15.28
CA VAL A 132 -11.92 15.10 -14.24
C VAL A 132 -11.89 14.50 -12.85
N GLY A 133 -11.75 13.18 -12.76
CA GLY A 133 -11.74 12.43 -11.52
C GLY A 133 -13.13 12.07 -11.03
N ASP A 134 -14.17 12.24 -11.84
CA ASP A 134 -15.51 11.79 -11.49
C ASP A 134 -15.57 10.27 -11.50
N VAL A 135 -16.32 9.70 -10.55
CA VAL A 135 -16.56 8.27 -10.50
C VAL A 135 -17.59 7.93 -11.57
N VAL A 136 -17.19 7.14 -12.57
CA VAL A 136 -18.09 6.66 -13.63
C VAL A 136 -18.63 5.26 -13.34
N ALA A 137 -17.94 4.50 -12.51
CA ALA A 137 -18.46 3.27 -11.91
C ALA A 137 -17.69 2.92 -10.63
N SER A 138 -18.34 2.21 -9.71
CA SER A 138 -17.68 1.60 -8.55
C SER A 138 -18.25 0.21 -8.29
N THR A 139 -17.46 -0.65 -7.64
CA THR A 139 -17.86 -2.04 -7.39
C THR A 139 -17.34 -2.58 -6.06
N CYS A 140 -18.17 -3.45 -5.45
CA CYS A 140 -17.86 -4.25 -4.28
C CYS A 140 -18.33 -5.69 -4.53
N LEU A 141 -17.39 -6.63 -4.57
CA LEU A 141 -17.69 -8.07 -4.66
C LEU A 141 -17.23 -8.79 -3.39
N PRO A 142 -18.16 -9.16 -2.48
CA PRO A 142 -17.85 -10.04 -1.37
C PRO A 142 -17.72 -11.50 -1.87
N LEU A 143 -16.65 -12.16 -1.46
CA LEU A 143 -16.39 -13.57 -1.67
C LEU A 143 -16.22 -14.28 -0.32
N HIS A 144 -16.61 -15.54 -0.28
CA HIS A 144 -16.39 -16.41 0.87
C HIS A 144 -15.18 -17.32 0.61
N GLY A 145 -14.26 -17.39 1.57
CA GLY A 145 -13.10 -18.28 1.50
C GLY A 145 -11.81 -17.66 2.02
N ASN A 146 -10.75 -18.46 1.97
CA ASN A 146 -9.42 -18.10 2.42
C ASN A 146 -8.49 -17.97 1.22
N PHE A 147 -8.04 -16.76 0.97
CA PHE A 147 -7.20 -16.44 -0.19
C PHE A 147 -5.87 -15.89 0.30
N GLU A 148 -4.79 -16.26 -0.38
CA GLU A 148 -3.53 -15.54 -0.23
C GLU A 148 -3.70 -14.11 -0.73
N PHE A 149 -3.02 -13.16 -0.10
CA PHE A 149 -3.10 -11.73 -0.44
C PHE A 149 -2.85 -11.48 -1.93
N ASP A 150 -1.81 -12.11 -2.49
CA ASP A 150 -1.48 -11.98 -3.91
C ASP A 150 -2.58 -12.49 -4.84
N ILE A 151 -3.29 -13.56 -4.45
CA ILE A 151 -4.41 -14.10 -5.21
C ILE A 151 -5.60 -13.13 -5.15
N ALA A 152 -5.90 -12.60 -3.96
CA ALA A 152 -7.00 -11.65 -3.77
C ALA A 152 -6.78 -10.36 -4.57
N GLU A 153 -5.57 -9.80 -4.55
CA GLU A 153 -5.17 -8.65 -5.36
C GLU A 153 -5.36 -8.91 -6.87
N ALA A 154 -4.85 -10.04 -7.37
CA ALA A 154 -4.99 -10.40 -8.77
C ALA A 154 -6.45 -10.62 -9.19
N LEU A 155 -7.25 -11.29 -8.35
CA LEU A 155 -8.68 -11.49 -8.59
C LEU A 155 -9.43 -10.16 -8.61
N THR A 156 -9.07 -9.22 -7.72
CA THR A 156 -9.69 -7.90 -7.68
C THR A 156 -9.44 -7.14 -8.96
N MET A 157 -8.19 -7.07 -9.44
CA MET A 157 -7.90 -6.40 -10.70
C MET A 157 -8.62 -7.05 -11.88
N ARG A 158 -8.62 -8.40 -11.96
CA ARG A 158 -9.34 -9.13 -13.01
C ARG A 158 -10.82 -8.77 -13.01
N TYR A 159 -11.42 -8.72 -11.82
CA TYR A 159 -12.82 -8.40 -11.64
C TYR A 159 -13.12 -6.93 -12.00
N ALA A 160 -12.35 -5.97 -11.49
CA ALA A 160 -12.53 -4.55 -11.79
C ALA A 160 -12.36 -4.25 -13.29
N LEU A 161 -11.38 -4.87 -13.96
CA LEU A 161 -11.23 -4.78 -15.42
C LEU A 161 -12.46 -5.33 -16.16
N SER A 162 -13.00 -6.47 -15.71
CA SER A 162 -14.22 -7.03 -16.30
C SER A 162 -15.41 -6.09 -16.15
N VAL A 163 -15.58 -5.45 -14.99
CA VAL A 163 -16.64 -4.45 -14.78
C VAL A 163 -16.45 -3.28 -15.75
N ALA A 164 -15.24 -2.75 -15.86
CA ALA A 164 -14.97 -1.61 -16.75
C ALA A 164 -15.28 -1.95 -18.23
N ILE A 165 -14.89 -3.13 -18.70
CA ILE A 165 -15.21 -3.61 -20.06
C ILE A 165 -16.72 -3.79 -20.24
N ASN A 166 -17.41 -4.38 -19.26
CA ASN A 166 -18.86 -4.58 -19.33
C ASN A 166 -19.64 -3.26 -19.31
N SER A 167 -19.10 -2.22 -18.67
CA SER A 167 -19.63 -0.85 -18.70
C SER A 167 -19.33 -0.09 -20.00
N GLY A 168 -18.71 -0.74 -20.99
CA GLY A 168 -18.46 -0.15 -22.32
C GLY A 168 -17.13 0.60 -22.43
N PHE A 169 -16.32 0.66 -21.38
CA PHE A 169 -15.02 1.33 -21.44
C PHE A 169 -14.00 0.47 -22.20
N ARG A 170 -13.21 1.12 -23.06
CA ARG A 170 -12.24 0.42 -23.95
C ARG A 170 -10.84 1.02 -23.95
N LYS A 171 -10.64 2.22 -23.42
CA LYS A 171 -9.33 2.83 -23.17
C LYS A 171 -9.13 2.89 -21.66
N ILE A 172 -8.30 2.01 -21.12
CA ILE A 172 -8.21 1.73 -19.68
C ILE A 172 -6.78 1.93 -19.18
N CYS A 173 -6.65 2.51 -17.99
CA CYS A 173 -5.43 2.52 -17.18
C CYS A 173 -5.72 1.78 -15.87
N LEU A 174 -5.14 0.59 -15.68
CA LEU A 174 -5.25 -0.20 -14.46
C LEU A 174 -4.21 0.26 -13.44
N GLU A 175 -4.64 0.48 -12.20
CA GLU A 175 -3.78 0.83 -11.08
C GLU A 175 -3.86 -0.22 -9.96
N THR A 176 -2.69 -0.63 -9.47
CA THR A 176 -2.54 -1.55 -8.33
C THR A 176 -1.39 -1.09 -7.44
N ASP A 177 -1.54 -1.32 -6.14
CA ASP A 177 -0.48 -1.15 -5.15
C ASP A 177 0.29 -2.45 -4.86
N SER A 178 0.02 -3.53 -5.63
CA SER A 178 0.78 -4.77 -5.61
C SER A 178 1.91 -4.73 -6.64
N LEU A 179 3.13 -4.48 -6.16
CA LEU A 179 4.33 -4.49 -7.01
C LEU A 179 4.55 -5.86 -7.68
N LYS A 180 4.16 -6.96 -7.00
CA LYS A 180 4.23 -8.32 -7.55
C LYS A 180 3.29 -8.49 -8.73
N LEU A 181 2.03 -8.06 -8.61
CA LEU A 181 1.04 -8.12 -9.67
C LEU A 181 1.45 -7.26 -10.87
N HIS A 182 1.78 -6.00 -10.62
CA HIS A 182 2.28 -5.07 -11.64
C HIS A 182 3.46 -5.68 -12.41
N SER A 183 4.47 -6.18 -11.70
CA SER A 183 5.67 -6.77 -12.33
C SER A 183 5.35 -7.96 -13.24
N HIS A 184 4.37 -8.80 -12.89
CA HIS A 184 3.98 -9.94 -13.71
C HIS A 184 3.16 -9.53 -14.94
N LEU A 185 2.30 -8.51 -14.82
CA LEU A 185 1.53 -7.96 -15.93
C LEU A 185 2.43 -7.30 -16.98
N ILE A 186 3.46 -6.57 -16.55
CA ILE A 186 4.43 -5.94 -17.46
C ILE A 186 5.30 -7.00 -18.14
N LYS A 187 5.79 -8.00 -17.42
CA LYS A 187 6.68 -9.04 -17.96
C LYS A 187 5.96 -10.05 -18.86
N ARG A 188 4.63 -10.14 -18.80
CA ARG A 188 3.81 -11.09 -19.58
C ARG A 188 4.27 -12.56 -19.47
N CYS A 189 4.81 -12.97 -18.31
CA CYS A 189 5.27 -14.34 -18.10
C CYS A 189 4.10 -15.33 -17.90
N SER A 190 4.15 -16.50 -18.53
CA SER A 190 3.06 -17.50 -18.50
C SER A 190 3.43 -18.82 -17.80
N LEU A 191 2.39 -19.39 -17.17
CA LEU A 191 2.12 -20.75 -16.69
C LEU A 191 3.11 -21.43 -15.71
N ALA A 192 2.71 -21.47 -14.42
CA ALA A 192 3.21 -22.43 -13.41
C ALA A 192 2.38 -22.43 -12.10
N THR A 193 1.60 -21.37 -11.80
CA THR A 193 0.88 -21.21 -10.52
C THR A 193 -0.52 -20.58 -10.69
N THR A 194 -1.43 -20.77 -9.73
CA THR A 194 -2.78 -20.14 -9.70
C THR A 194 -2.73 -18.64 -9.90
N PHE A 195 -1.79 -17.96 -9.22
CA PHE A 195 -1.55 -16.53 -9.39
C PHE A 195 -1.25 -16.16 -10.86
N ARG A 196 -0.36 -16.92 -11.50
CA ARG A 196 0.00 -16.68 -12.92
C ARG A 196 -1.15 -17.00 -13.88
N SER A 197 -2.03 -17.94 -13.55
CA SER A 197 -3.26 -18.18 -14.31
C SER A 197 -4.20 -16.98 -14.24
N ILE A 198 -4.36 -16.35 -13.07
CA ILE A 198 -5.17 -15.13 -12.94
C ILE A 198 -4.53 -13.96 -13.69
N VAL A 199 -3.20 -13.82 -13.63
CA VAL A 199 -2.47 -12.84 -14.46
C VAL A 199 -2.72 -13.08 -15.95
N HIS A 200 -2.71 -14.33 -16.39
CA HIS A 200 -3.03 -14.67 -17.78
C HIS A 200 -4.46 -14.26 -18.15
N ASP A 201 -5.43 -14.50 -17.28
CA ASP A 201 -6.81 -14.06 -17.49
C ASP A 201 -6.91 -12.52 -17.60
N ILE A 202 -6.19 -11.77 -16.75
CA ILE A 202 -6.15 -10.30 -16.84
C ILE A 202 -5.60 -9.86 -18.19
N LEU A 203 -4.50 -10.47 -18.65
CA LEU A 203 -3.91 -10.16 -19.95
C LEU A 203 -4.86 -10.51 -21.10
N GLN A 204 -5.57 -11.64 -21.02
CA GLN A 204 -6.58 -12.02 -22.00
C GLN A 204 -7.75 -11.04 -21.99
N LEU A 205 -8.27 -10.65 -20.83
CA LEU A 205 -9.33 -9.65 -20.71
C LEU A 205 -8.87 -8.29 -21.26
N SER A 206 -7.62 -7.92 -21.05
CA SER A 206 -7.05 -6.66 -21.55
C SER A 206 -7.06 -6.58 -23.09
N SER A 207 -7.09 -7.72 -23.79
CA SER A 207 -7.14 -7.77 -25.26
C SER A 207 -8.47 -7.30 -25.85
N TYR A 208 -9.55 -7.23 -25.05
CA TYR A 208 -10.83 -6.63 -25.46
C TYR A 208 -10.82 -5.10 -25.37
N CYS A 209 -9.75 -4.49 -24.86
CA CYS A 209 -9.59 -3.04 -24.81
C CYS A 209 -8.93 -2.52 -26.10
N LEU A 210 -9.31 -1.31 -26.54
CA LEU A 210 -8.56 -0.56 -27.56
C LEU A 210 -7.17 -0.17 -27.04
N SER A 211 -7.07 0.11 -25.74
CA SER A 211 -5.80 0.35 -25.05
C SER A 211 -5.96 -0.05 -23.59
N CYS A 212 -4.99 -0.76 -23.04
CA CYS A 212 -4.93 -1.11 -21.62
C CYS A 212 -3.50 -0.92 -21.13
N GLN A 213 -3.29 0.05 -20.24
CA GLN A 213 -2.03 0.27 -19.56
C GLN A 213 -2.14 -0.19 -18.11
N VAL A 214 -1.02 -0.56 -17.50
CA VAL A 214 -0.96 -0.95 -16.09
C VAL A 214 0.10 -0.09 -15.43
N THR A 215 -0.26 0.54 -14.32
CA THR A 215 0.63 1.38 -13.51
C THR A 215 0.61 0.93 -12.06
N PHE A 216 1.77 1.06 -11.41
CA PHE A 216 1.88 0.87 -9.97
C PHE A 216 1.58 2.19 -9.26
N VAL A 217 0.79 2.12 -8.18
CA VAL A 217 0.51 3.25 -7.30
C VAL A 217 0.88 2.94 -5.87
N LYS A 218 1.15 3.96 -5.07
CA LYS A 218 1.31 3.76 -3.63
C LYS A 218 -0.06 3.56 -3.00
N ARG A 219 -0.09 2.87 -1.86
CA ARG A 219 -1.32 2.57 -1.14
C ARG A 219 -2.14 3.82 -0.77
N ASN A 220 -1.47 4.93 -0.46
CA ASN A 220 -2.10 6.22 -0.15
C ASN A 220 -2.82 6.84 -1.34
N ASP A 221 -2.42 6.50 -2.57
CA ASP A 221 -3.08 6.94 -3.80
C ASP A 221 -4.27 6.02 -4.16
N ASN A 222 -4.45 4.90 -3.45
CA ASN A 222 -5.46 3.88 -3.75
C ASN A 222 -6.61 3.83 -2.70
N ARG A 223 -6.79 4.91 -1.93
CA ARG A 223 -7.70 4.96 -0.76
C ARG A 223 -9.16 4.63 -1.09
N VAL A 224 -9.66 5.08 -2.23
CA VAL A 224 -11.06 4.83 -2.64
C VAL A 224 -11.30 3.34 -2.88
N ALA A 225 -10.42 2.68 -3.63
CA ALA A 225 -10.52 1.23 -3.85
C ALA A 225 -10.37 0.46 -2.53
N HIS A 226 -9.46 0.89 -1.66
CA HIS A 226 -9.27 0.29 -0.34
C HIS A 226 -10.49 0.42 0.58
N ALA A 227 -11.19 1.56 0.52
CA ALA A 227 -12.43 1.76 1.26
C ALA A 227 -13.56 0.85 0.72
N LEU A 228 -13.65 0.70 -0.61
CA LEU A 228 -14.62 -0.21 -1.26
C LEU A 228 -14.34 -1.68 -0.93
N SER A 229 -13.08 -2.09 -0.90
CA SER A 229 -12.70 -3.47 -0.58
C SER A 229 -13.13 -3.83 0.85
N LYS A 230 -12.91 -2.92 1.82
CA LYS A 230 -13.40 -3.04 3.20
C LYS A 230 -14.93 -3.03 3.32
N LEU A 231 -15.60 -2.17 2.55
CA LEU A 231 -17.06 -2.05 2.55
C LEU A 231 -17.77 -3.35 2.09
N CYS A 232 -17.09 -4.21 1.33
CA CYS A 232 -17.65 -5.50 0.90
C CYS A 232 -18.18 -6.35 2.06
N SER A 233 -17.59 -6.25 3.26
CA SER A 233 -18.07 -6.95 4.47
C SER A 233 -19.51 -6.60 4.89
N SER A 234 -20.04 -5.47 4.40
CA SER A 234 -21.41 -5.02 4.66
C SER A 234 -22.44 -5.61 3.67
N PHE A 235 -22.00 -6.42 2.70
CA PHE A 235 -22.85 -6.97 1.65
C PHE A 235 -22.70 -8.50 1.54
N ASN A 236 -23.80 -9.16 1.18
CA ASN A 236 -23.82 -10.61 0.92
C ASN A 236 -23.76 -10.94 -0.58
N SER A 237 -23.76 -9.92 -1.44
CA SER A 237 -23.84 -10.08 -2.89
C SER A 237 -23.07 -8.97 -3.58
N LEU A 238 -22.78 -9.19 -4.86
CA LEU A 238 -22.21 -8.17 -5.74
C LEU A 238 -23.00 -6.85 -5.70
N ARG A 239 -22.27 -5.74 -5.69
CA ARG A 239 -22.78 -4.39 -5.93
C ARG A 239 -21.93 -3.69 -6.98
N VAL A 240 -22.60 -3.06 -7.94
CA VAL A 240 -22.00 -2.13 -8.91
C VAL A 240 -22.86 -0.88 -8.91
N TRP A 241 -22.22 0.28 -8.79
CA TRP A 241 -22.86 1.59 -8.89
C TRP A 241 -22.34 2.28 -10.14
N MET A 242 -23.25 2.82 -10.95
CA MET A 242 -22.91 3.59 -12.15
C MET A 242 -22.97 5.07 -11.81
N GLU A 243 -21.92 5.82 -12.18
CA GLU A 243 -21.80 7.26 -11.92
C GLU A 243 -21.90 7.64 -10.42
N GLU A 244 -21.73 6.67 -9.54
CA GLU A 244 -21.96 6.80 -8.11
C GLU A 244 -20.96 5.97 -7.31
N VAL A 245 -20.81 6.36 -6.04
CA VAL A 245 -20.06 5.64 -5.02
C VAL A 245 -20.86 5.65 -3.71
N PRO A 246 -20.80 4.59 -2.88
CA PRO A 246 -21.47 4.59 -1.58
C PRO A 246 -21.07 5.80 -0.72
N LEU A 247 -22.03 6.37 0.02
CA LEU A 247 -21.81 7.57 0.85
C LEU A 247 -20.64 7.42 1.84
N SER A 248 -20.43 6.21 2.39
CA SER A 248 -19.32 5.90 3.29
C SER A 248 -17.94 6.01 2.64
N VAL A 249 -17.87 5.98 1.31
CA VAL A 249 -16.63 6.08 0.52
C VAL A 249 -16.47 7.46 -0.13
N PHE A 250 -17.57 8.20 -0.30
CA PHE A 250 -17.60 9.51 -0.97
C PHE A 250 -16.54 10.50 -0.44
N ALA A 251 -16.30 10.52 0.88
CA ALA A 251 -15.29 11.38 1.49
C ALA A 251 -13.87 11.15 0.95
N PHE A 252 -13.51 9.91 0.59
CA PHE A 252 -12.20 9.61 0.00
C PHE A 252 -12.09 10.13 -1.43
N VAL A 253 -13.18 10.07 -2.21
CA VAL A 253 -13.22 10.63 -3.56
C VAL A 253 -13.05 12.14 -3.50
N MET A 254 -13.78 12.82 -2.61
CA MET A 254 -13.67 14.27 -2.43
C MET A 254 -12.28 14.68 -1.95
N ALA A 255 -11.65 13.90 -1.06
CA ALA A 255 -10.29 14.15 -0.62
C ALA A 255 -9.26 14.04 -1.75
N ASP A 256 -9.46 13.12 -2.71
CA ASP A 256 -8.62 13.04 -3.90
C ASP A 256 -8.86 14.25 -4.83
N LEU A 257 -10.11 14.64 -5.04
CA LEU A 257 -10.47 15.77 -5.92
C LEU A 257 -10.01 17.13 -5.37
N SER A 258 -10.07 17.34 -4.05
CA SER A 258 -9.60 18.59 -3.43
C SER A 258 -8.11 18.84 -3.66
N LEU A 259 -7.33 17.77 -3.85
CA LEU A 259 -5.89 17.85 -4.10
C LEU A 259 -5.54 18.15 -5.57
N LEU A 260 -6.54 18.21 -6.47
CA LEU A 260 -6.36 18.55 -7.88
C LEU A 260 -6.56 20.04 -8.19
N ILE A 261 -7.03 20.82 -7.21
CA ILE A 261 -7.42 22.22 -7.37
C ILE A 261 -6.27 23.18 -6.94
N ASP A 262 -5.17 22.65 -6.39
CA ASP A 262 -3.95 23.37 -6.02
C ASP A 262 -2.82 23.20 -7.06
#